data_AF-W0R944-F1
#
_entry.id   AF-W0R944-F1
#
_cell.length_a   1.000
_cell.length_b   1.000
_cell.length_c   1.000
_cell.angle_alpha   90.00
_cell.angle_beta   90.00
_cell.angle_gamma   90.00
#
_symmetry.space_group_name_H-M   'P 1'
#
loop_
_entity.id
_entity.type
_entity.pdbx_description
1 polymer ?
#
loop_
_entity_poly.entity_id
_entity_poly.type
_entity_poly.pdbx_seq_one_letter_code
_entity_poly.pdbx_strand_id
1 'polypeptide(L)'
;MKTMAQFNQNDFETTLLNRTELEQALGIKINLNNNATFFDDYAMYSEINLHDAVCIFLDMHPENWNAHEHPRYNTIFNAIKQSAETGKITARIEQDKNGFNQIFLTHDTIRQYAQTYNLQWNVPPYRAVEINTQTADNSELVQQLTAKDEEIARLKAEIEILQQEQAQSIQLSPVEEEPQGRISKAQRSLFSLLLNKLYPDGKIPNVNSVKDAINEELNKIGLSEVSYNTIAGLMKKPK
;
A
#
# COMPACT_ATOMS: atom_id res chain seq x y z
N MET A 1 50.35 8.30 28.52
CA MET A 1 49.34 7.32 28.08
C MET A 1 48.13 7.45 29.00
N LYS A 2 46.99 7.97 28.52
CA LYS A 2 45.74 7.95 29.28
C LYS A 2 45.19 6.53 29.22
N THR A 3 45.08 5.88 30.37
CA THR A 3 44.44 4.58 30.52
C THR A 3 42.98 4.72 30.09
N MET A 4 42.57 4.04 29.02
CA MET A 4 41.16 4.01 28.61
C MET A 4 40.43 3.00 29.49
N ALA A 5 39.58 3.48 30.39
CA ALA A 5 38.65 2.64 31.11
C ALA A 5 37.51 2.22 30.17
N GLN A 6 37.24 0.92 30.08
CA GLN A 6 36.09 0.38 29.36
C GLN A 6 34.90 0.34 30.32
N PHE A 7 33.82 1.02 29.95
CA PHE A 7 32.55 1.03 30.66
C PHE A 7 31.47 0.41 29.75
N ASN A 8 30.50 -0.27 30.34
CA ASN A 8 29.33 -0.80 29.65
C ASN A 8 28.08 0.07 29.94
N GLN A 9 26.98 -0.18 29.23
CA GLN A 9 25.75 0.61 29.36
C GLN A 9 25.09 0.50 30.75
N ASN A 10 25.15 -0.67 31.39
CA ASN A 10 24.62 -0.86 32.75
C ASN A 10 25.37 -0.02 33.80
N ASP A 11 26.64 0.27 33.59
CA ASP A 11 27.42 1.11 34.50
C ASP A 11 26.86 2.55 34.55
N PHE A 12 26.25 3.02 33.47
CA PHE A 12 25.60 4.34 33.40
C PHE A 12 24.15 4.31 33.89
N GLU A 13 23.42 3.22 33.65
CA GLU A 13 22.05 3.07 34.14
C GLU A 13 21.97 2.99 35.68
N THR A 14 23.03 2.50 36.33
CA THR A 14 23.10 2.34 37.80
C THR A 14 23.74 3.52 38.52
N THR A 15 24.34 4.47 37.80
CA THR A 15 25.00 5.64 38.39
C THR A 15 24.11 6.88 38.33
N LEU A 16 24.22 7.75 39.34
CA LEU A 16 23.45 9.02 39.39
C LEU A 16 23.88 10.04 38.34
N LEU A 17 25.03 9.82 37.72
CA LEU A 17 25.67 10.71 36.75
C LEU A 17 25.63 10.03 35.38
N ASN A 18 25.11 10.73 34.39
CA ASN A 18 25.14 10.21 33.02
C ASN A 18 26.58 10.23 32.48
N ARG A 19 26.82 9.55 31.35
CA ARG A 19 28.15 9.46 30.73
C ARG A 19 28.79 10.82 30.55
N THR A 20 28.05 11.84 30.13
CA THR A 20 28.65 13.14 29.85
C THR A 20 29.04 13.88 31.12
N GLU A 21 28.26 13.76 32.19
CA GLU A 21 28.62 14.28 33.50
C GLU A 21 29.88 13.60 34.03
N LEU A 22 30.03 12.29 33.80
CA LEU A 22 31.26 11.56 34.12
C LEU A 22 32.45 12.00 33.26
N GLU A 23 32.26 12.17 31.95
CA GLU A 23 33.31 12.67 31.05
C GLU A 23 33.76 14.10 31.44
N GLN A 24 32.81 14.96 31.81
CA GLN A 24 33.08 16.33 32.29
C GLN A 24 33.82 16.30 33.63
N ALA A 25 33.34 15.52 34.60
CA ALA A 25 33.95 15.44 35.93
C ALA A 25 35.36 14.84 35.90
N LEU A 26 35.60 13.86 35.03
CA LEU A 26 36.85 13.09 34.97
C LEU A 26 37.85 13.61 33.92
N GLY A 27 37.45 14.51 33.01
CA GLY A 27 38.31 15.01 31.93
C GLY A 27 38.80 13.92 30.97
N ILE A 28 38.00 12.85 30.83
CA ILE A 28 38.24 11.73 29.91
C ILE A 28 37.08 11.62 28.92
N LYS A 29 37.37 11.09 27.74
CA LYS A 29 36.35 10.68 26.77
C LYS A 29 36.15 9.19 26.92
N ILE A 30 34.92 8.77 27.23
CA ILE A 30 34.56 7.36 27.33
C ILE A 30 34.04 6.97 25.94
N ASN A 31 34.57 5.91 25.33
CA ASN A 31 34.04 5.41 24.06
C ASN A 31 33.19 4.18 24.34
N LEU A 32 31.89 4.27 24.07
CA LEU A 32 31.01 3.11 24.07
C LEU A 32 31.21 2.34 22.76
N ASN A 33 31.38 1.03 22.86
CA ASN A 33 31.44 0.13 21.69
C ASN A 33 30.05 -0.14 21.06
N ASN A 34 29.03 0.63 21.43
CA ASN A 34 27.68 0.42 20.94
C ASN A 34 27.36 1.41 19.81
N ASN A 35 26.97 0.83 18.67
CA ASN A 35 26.43 1.45 17.48
C ASN A 35 25.14 2.23 17.80
N ALA A 36 25.23 3.36 18.50
CA ALA A 36 24.08 4.23 18.79
C ALA A 36 23.69 5.01 17.52
N THR A 37 23.17 4.30 16.52
CA THR A 37 22.62 4.87 15.28
C THR A 37 21.15 5.30 15.43
N PHE A 38 20.53 5.08 16.60
CA PHE A 38 19.10 5.34 16.78
C PHE A 38 18.75 6.83 16.89
N PHE A 39 19.70 7.70 17.24
CA PHE A 39 19.42 9.15 17.31
C PHE A 39 19.12 9.74 15.92
N ASP A 40 19.64 9.15 14.85
CA ASP A 40 19.41 9.63 13.48
C ASP A 40 17.93 9.52 13.08
N ASP A 41 17.22 8.49 13.55
CA ASP A 41 15.79 8.29 13.30
C ASP A 41 14.96 9.43 13.90
N TYR A 42 15.42 10.02 15.01
CA TYR A 42 14.72 11.13 15.65
C TYR A 42 14.77 12.43 14.84
N ALA A 43 15.69 12.57 13.87
CA ALA A 43 15.67 13.71 12.95
C ALA A 43 14.50 13.64 11.94
N MET A 44 13.77 12.53 11.85
CA MET A 44 12.59 12.41 10.99
C MET A 44 11.33 13.01 11.61
N TYR A 45 11.28 13.17 12.93
CA TYR A 45 10.10 13.69 13.62
C TYR A 45 10.22 15.20 13.81
N SER A 46 9.19 15.96 13.43
CA SER A 46 9.17 17.42 13.66
C SER A 46 9.06 17.77 15.15
N GLU A 47 8.43 16.88 15.92
CA GLU A 47 8.27 16.99 17.37
C GLU A 47 8.53 15.63 18.01
N ILE A 48 9.17 15.64 19.18
CA ILE A 48 9.59 14.44 19.92
C ILE A 48 8.78 14.35 21.20
N ASN A 49 8.35 13.13 21.57
CA ASN A 49 7.61 12.92 22.80
C ASN A 49 8.48 13.24 24.03
N LEU A 50 7.87 13.76 25.09
CA LEU A 50 8.56 14.10 26.32
C LEU A 50 9.32 12.90 26.93
N HIS A 51 8.74 11.70 26.89
CA HIS A 51 9.42 10.48 27.35
C HIS A 51 10.77 10.31 26.62
N ASP A 52 10.73 10.28 25.30
CA ASP A 52 11.90 10.06 24.45
C ASP A 52 12.96 11.14 24.68
N ALA A 53 12.54 12.41 24.78
CA ALA A 53 13.43 13.52 25.08
C ALA A 53 14.16 13.34 26.43
N VAL A 54 13.45 12.88 27.47
CA VAL A 54 14.05 12.61 28.79
C VAL A 54 15.00 11.42 28.73
N CYS A 55 14.65 10.35 28.02
CA CYS A 55 15.53 9.20 27.81
C CYS A 55 16.84 9.63 27.13
N ILE A 56 16.74 10.45 26.08
CA ILE A 56 17.90 10.98 25.36
C ILE A 56 18.77 11.87 26.27
N PHE A 57 18.18 12.74 27.09
CA PHE A 57 18.91 13.55 28.07
C PHE A 57 19.72 12.72 29.08
N LEU A 58 19.27 11.50 29.34
CA LEU A 58 19.86 10.56 30.28
C LEU A 58 20.77 9.52 29.60
N ASP A 59 21.01 9.66 28.30
CA ASP A 59 21.79 8.70 27.50
C ASP A 59 21.18 7.28 27.52
N MET A 60 19.85 7.19 27.62
CA MET A 60 19.07 5.96 27.61
C MET A 60 18.32 5.78 26.29
N HIS A 61 18.12 4.52 25.88
CA HIS A 61 17.28 4.21 24.73
C HIS A 61 15.80 4.51 25.05
N PRO A 62 15.05 5.21 24.19
CA PRO A 62 13.63 5.50 24.44
C PRO A 62 12.72 4.27 24.57
N GLU A 63 13.11 3.12 23.99
CA GLU A 63 12.38 1.86 24.20
C GLU A 63 12.69 1.18 25.54
N ASN A 64 13.56 1.75 26.38
CA ASN A 64 13.87 1.18 27.68
C ASN A 64 12.63 1.26 28.60
N TRP A 65 11.99 0.10 28.80
CA TRP A 65 10.81 -0.05 29.65
C TRP A 65 11.02 0.48 31.08
N ASN A 66 12.25 0.37 31.60
CA ASN A 66 12.62 0.79 32.96
C ASN A 66 13.21 2.20 33.02
N ALA A 67 13.14 3.00 31.95
CA ALA A 67 13.67 4.38 31.96
C ALA A 67 13.12 5.24 33.12
N HIS A 68 11.89 4.96 33.55
CA HIS A 68 11.23 5.64 34.66
C HIS A 68 11.86 5.34 36.04
N GLU A 69 12.61 4.25 36.16
CA GLU A 69 13.35 3.89 37.38
C GLU A 69 14.63 4.71 37.53
N HIS A 70 15.10 5.36 36.47
CA HIS A 70 16.28 6.20 36.55
C HIS A 70 16.04 7.35 37.55
N PRO A 71 16.92 7.58 38.54
CA PRO A 71 16.67 8.51 39.65
C PRO A 71 16.31 9.95 39.22
N ARG A 72 16.85 10.38 38.08
CA ARG A 72 16.60 11.72 37.51
C ARG A 72 15.42 11.80 36.56
N TYR A 73 14.88 10.67 36.10
CA TYR A 73 13.83 10.63 35.08
C TYR A 73 12.63 11.46 35.49
N ASN A 74 12.02 11.15 36.63
CA ASN A 74 10.82 11.85 37.10
C ASN A 74 11.10 13.33 37.38
N THR A 75 12.31 13.68 37.81
CA THR A 75 12.68 15.08 38.07
C THR A 75 12.70 15.88 36.78
N ILE A 76 13.38 15.38 35.75
CA ILE A 76 13.50 16.06 34.45
C ILE A 76 12.13 16.06 33.74
N PHE A 77 11.46 14.92 33.71
CA PHE A 77 10.13 14.78 33.11
C PHE A 77 9.13 15.77 33.69
N ASN A 78 9.01 15.85 35.02
CA ASN A 78 8.06 16.75 35.66
C ASN A 78 8.43 18.23 35.48
N ALA A 79 9.72 18.58 35.47
CA ALA A 79 10.17 19.96 35.25
C ALA A 79 9.80 20.45 33.84
N ILE A 80 10.01 19.62 32.82
CA ILE A 80 9.66 19.95 31.43
C ILE A 80 8.14 19.96 31.26
N LYS A 81 7.44 18.96 31.81
CA LYS A 81 5.98 18.90 31.81
C LYS A 81 5.37 20.18 32.40
N GLN A 82 5.82 20.59 33.59
CA GLN A 82 5.34 21.82 34.22
C GLN A 82 5.64 23.05 33.36
N SER A 83 6.81 23.12 32.74
CA SER A 83 7.18 24.23 31.85
C SER A 83 6.29 24.30 30.61
N ALA A 84 5.93 23.16 30.04
CA ALA A 84 5.00 23.06 28.91
C ALA A 84 3.58 23.45 29.31
N GLU A 85 3.06 22.90 30.41
CA GLU A 85 1.69 23.18 30.90
C GLU A 85 1.51 24.64 31.35
N THR A 86 2.59 25.29 31.80
CA THR A 86 2.57 26.73 32.14
C THR A 86 2.87 27.66 30.96
N GLY A 87 3.11 27.12 29.77
CA GLY A 87 3.40 27.89 28.56
C GLY A 87 4.78 28.57 28.53
N LYS A 88 5.70 28.16 29.41
CA LYS A 88 7.08 28.68 29.44
C LYS A 88 7.93 28.17 28.29
N ILE A 89 7.59 27.00 27.76
CA ILE A 89 8.21 26.41 26.57
C ILE A 89 7.13 26.07 25.55
N THR A 90 7.48 26.15 24.27
CA THR A 90 6.58 25.76 23.18
C THR A 90 6.49 24.24 23.12
N ALA A 91 5.27 23.72 23.32
CA ALA A 91 4.95 22.31 23.27
C ALA A 91 3.55 22.09 22.70
N ARG A 92 3.35 20.96 22.01
CA ARG A 92 2.04 20.46 21.66
C ARG A 92 1.58 19.50 22.76
N ILE A 93 0.39 19.74 23.29
CA ILE A 93 -0.20 18.91 24.34
C ILE A 93 -1.42 18.22 23.74
N GLU A 94 -1.38 16.90 23.68
CA GLU A 94 -2.50 16.07 23.22
C GLU A 94 -3.06 15.28 24.40
N GLN A 95 -4.37 15.17 24.49
CA GLN A 95 -5.01 14.32 25.48
C GLN A 95 -5.31 12.97 24.85
N ASP A 96 -4.81 11.90 25.45
CA ASP A 96 -5.13 10.54 24.99
C ASP A 96 -6.57 10.13 25.38
N LYS A 97 -7.00 8.96 24.89
CA LYS A 97 -8.35 8.42 25.17
C LYS A 97 -8.61 8.14 26.65
N ASN A 98 -7.56 8.05 27.47
CA ASN A 98 -7.63 7.79 28.90
C ASN A 98 -7.53 9.09 29.73
N GLY A 99 -7.42 10.24 29.08
CA GLY A 99 -7.35 11.54 29.72
C GLY A 99 -5.94 11.98 30.11
N PHE A 100 -4.88 11.23 29.74
CA PHE A 100 -3.51 11.61 30.02
C PHE A 100 -2.97 12.59 28.97
N ASN A 101 -2.28 13.62 29.45
CA ASN A 101 -1.61 14.58 28.59
C ASN A 101 -0.30 13.98 28.05
N GLN A 102 -0.23 13.81 26.74
CA GLN A 102 1.00 13.59 26.00
C GLN A 102 1.58 14.92 25.56
N ILE A 103 2.88 15.10 25.78
CA ILE A 103 3.59 16.34 25.50
C ILE A 103 4.62 16.07 24.42
N PHE A 104 4.56 16.86 23.35
CA PHE A 104 5.48 16.81 22.22
C PHE A 104 6.22 18.14 22.12
N LEU A 105 7.52 18.07 21.89
CA LEU A 105 8.43 19.22 21.91
C LEU A 105 9.18 19.30 20.58
N THR A 106 9.35 20.51 20.06
CA THR A 106 10.18 20.72 18.86
C THR A 106 11.65 20.49 19.16
N HIS A 107 12.46 20.14 18.15
CA HIS A 107 13.91 20.01 18.30
C HIS A 107 14.56 21.27 18.89
N ASP A 108 14.08 22.46 18.53
CA ASP A 108 14.66 23.72 19.01
C ASP A 108 14.32 23.96 20.48
N THR A 109 13.07 23.69 20.90
CA THR A 109 12.69 23.74 22.31
C THR A 109 13.56 22.81 23.15
N ILE A 110 13.72 21.56 22.70
CA ILE A 110 14.51 20.55 23.43
C ILE A 110 15.98 20.96 23.49
N ARG A 111 16.55 21.43 22.37
CA ARG A 111 17.95 21.88 22.31
C ARG A 111 18.21 23.07 23.23
N GLN A 112 17.31 24.05 23.26
CA GLN A 112 17.42 25.21 24.16
C GLN A 112 17.34 24.79 25.63
N TYR A 113 16.42 23.87 25.95
CA TYR A 113 16.29 23.33 27.30
C TYR A 113 17.58 22.58 27.70
N ALA A 114 18.11 21.74 26.80
CA ALA A 114 19.34 21.01 27.02
C ALA A 114 20.53 21.95 27.29
N GLN A 115 20.68 23.00 26.50
CA GLN A 115 21.72 24.01 26.68
C GLN A 115 21.58 24.75 28.01
N THR A 116 20.35 25.13 28.39
CA THR A 116 20.08 25.89 29.62
C THR A 116 20.45 25.12 30.88
N TYR A 117 20.20 23.81 30.88
CA TYR A 117 20.41 22.93 32.04
C TYR A 117 21.61 22.00 31.90
N ASN A 118 22.46 22.23 30.89
CA ASN A 118 23.64 21.40 30.59
C ASN A 118 23.30 19.90 30.43
N LEU A 119 22.16 19.58 29.82
CA LEU A 119 21.73 18.22 29.48
C LEU A 119 22.25 17.82 28.10
N GLN A 120 22.31 16.52 27.82
CA GLN A 120 22.82 16.00 26.56
C GLN A 120 21.77 15.98 25.47
N TRP A 121 22.07 16.57 24.31
CA TRP A 121 21.21 16.49 23.14
C TRP A 121 22.03 16.13 21.90
N ASN A 122 22.11 14.84 21.62
CA ASN A 122 22.89 14.27 20.52
C ASN A 122 22.06 13.97 19.27
N VAL A 123 20.80 14.42 19.25
CA VAL A 123 19.91 14.22 18.09
C VAL A 123 20.23 15.25 17.01
N PRO A 124 20.40 14.81 15.75
CA PRO A 124 20.58 15.73 14.64
C PRO A 124 19.39 16.71 14.48
N PRO A 125 19.58 17.84 13.78
CA PRO A 125 18.47 18.72 13.46
C PRO A 125 17.38 17.98 12.66
N TYR A 126 16.13 18.37 12.89
CA TYR A 126 15.00 17.88 12.10
C TYR A 126 15.26 18.05 10.60
N ARG A 127 15.05 16.97 9.85
CA ARG A 127 15.13 16.94 8.39
C ARG A 127 13.72 16.80 7.87
N ALA A 128 13.14 17.91 7.46
CA ALA A 128 11.87 17.88 6.75
C ALA A 128 12.00 16.95 5.55
N VAL A 129 11.11 15.97 5.47
CA VAL A 129 10.95 15.22 4.22
C VAL A 129 10.38 16.22 3.23
N GLU A 130 11.21 16.66 2.29
CA GLU A 130 10.73 17.29 1.07
C GLU A 130 9.97 16.21 0.31
N ILE A 131 8.69 16.05 0.65
CA ILE A 131 7.78 15.37 -0.24
C ILE A 131 7.77 16.27 -1.46
N ASN A 132 8.49 15.86 -2.50
CA ASN A 132 8.37 16.43 -3.82
C ASN A 132 6.91 16.19 -4.24
N THR A 133 6.03 17.07 -3.80
CA THR A 133 4.83 17.43 -4.55
C THR A 133 5.30 18.23 -5.75
N GLN A 134 6.19 17.66 -6.55
CA GLN A 134 5.96 17.73 -7.97
C GLN A 134 4.56 17.13 -8.08
N THR A 135 3.57 18.01 -8.13
CA THR A 135 2.39 17.77 -8.94
C THR A 135 2.95 17.11 -10.18
N ALA A 136 2.85 15.78 -10.25
CA ALA A 136 3.22 15.05 -11.44
C ALA A 136 2.59 15.86 -12.56
N ASP A 137 3.42 16.37 -13.46
CA ASP A 137 2.96 17.18 -14.56
C ASP A 137 2.09 16.26 -15.40
N ASN A 138 0.81 16.18 -15.00
CA ASN A 138 -0.17 15.27 -15.54
C ASN A 138 -0.51 15.70 -16.97
N SER A 139 0.14 16.73 -17.53
CA SER A 139 0.00 17.10 -18.93
C SER A 139 0.29 15.94 -19.86
N GLU A 140 1.28 15.08 -19.56
CA GLU A 140 1.57 13.91 -20.38
C GLU A 140 0.48 12.81 -20.24
N LEU A 141 -0.02 12.60 -19.02
CA LEU A 141 -1.15 11.68 -18.77
C LEU A 141 -2.47 12.18 -19.36
N VAL A 142 -2.71 13.49 -19.31
CA VAL A 142 -3.88 14.16 -19.90
C VAL A 142 -3.79 14.12 -21.42
N GLN A 143 -2.61 14.36 -22.01
CA GLN A 143 -2.39 14.21 -23.45
C GLN A 143 -2.59 12.77 -23.93
N GLN A 144 -2.10 11.78 -23.17
CA GLN A 144 -2.33 10.38 -23.47
C GLN A 144 -3.80 9.99 -23.32
N LEU A 145 -4.51 10.52 -22.32
CA LEU A 145 -5.95 10.31 -22.14
C LEU A 145 -6.74 10.92 -23.30
N THR A 146 -6.46 12.17 -23.68
CA THR A 146 -7.15 12.82 -24.81
C THR A 146 -6.89 12.09 -26.13
N ALA A 147 -5.65 11.64 -26.37
CA ALA A 147 -5.33 10.87 -27.58
C ALA A 147 -6.07 9.52 -27.61
N LYS A 148 -6.20 8.85 -26.45
CA LYS A 148 -6.96 7.61 -26.33
C LYS A 148 -8.47 7.83 -26.47
N ASP A 149 -9.01 8.91 -25.94
CA ASP A 149 -10.43 9.26 -26.08
C ASP A 149 -10.80 9.58 -27.53
N GLU A 150 -9.91 10.26 -28.26
CA GLU A 150 -10.05 10.49 -29.70
C GLU A 150 -10.01 9.18 -30.51
N GLU A 151 -9.11 8.25 -30.14
CA GLU A 151 -9.02 6.95 -30.78
C GLU A 151 -10.25 6.08 -30.47
N ILE A 152 -10.75 6.10 -29.23
CA ILE A 152 -12.00 5.43 -28.85
C ILE A 152 -13.18 6.02 -29.63
N ALA A 153 -13.26 7.34 -29.78
CA ALA A 153 -14.32 7.98 -30.56
C ALA A 153 -14.25 7.55 -32.04
N ARG A 154 -13.06 7.48 -32.62
CA ARG A 154 -12.85 7.00 -33.98
C ARG A 154 -13.28 5.54 -34.15
N LEU A 155 -12.84 4.66 -33.24
CA LEU A 155 -13.17 3.23 -33.28
C LEU A 155 -14.67 2.99 -33.07
N LYS A 156 -15.34 3.78 -32.21
CA LYS A 156 -16.80 3.72 -32.04
C LYS A 156 -17.54 4.11 -33.32
N ALA A 157 -17.11 5.17 -33.99
CA ALA A 157 -17.69 5.58 -35.28
C ALA A 157 -17.47 4.51 -36.36
N GLU A 158 -16.29 3.89 -36.40
CA GLU A 158 -15.98 2.80 -37.34
C GLU A 158 -16.84 1.55 -37.06
N ILE A 159 -17.05 1.20 -35.78
CA ILE A 159 -17.97 0.12 -35.39
C ILE A 159 -19.41 0.44 -35.81
N GLU A 160 -19.87 1.68 -35.64
CA GLU A 160 -21.22 2.09 -36.03
C GLU A 160 -21.41 2.02 -37.56
N ILE A 161 -20.41 2.44 -38.34
CA ILE A 161 -20.42 2.30 -39.80
C ILE A 161 -20.45 0.82 -40.19
N LEU A 162 -19.59 -0.03 -39.62
CA LEU A 162 -19.55 -1.46 -39.92
C LEU A 162 -20.85 -2.18 -39.50
N GLN A 163 -21.49 -1.75 -38.41
CA GLN A 163 -22.81 -2.25 -38.01
C GLN A 163 -23.90 -1.80 -38.97
N GLN A 164 -23.86 -0.57 -39.48
CA GLN A 164 -24.77 -0.08 -40.51
C GLN A 164 -24.57 -0.80 -41.85
N GLU A 165 -23.32 -1.06 -42.26
CA GLU A 165 -22.99 -1.84 -43.44
C GLU A 165 -23.44 -3.31 -43.29
N GLN A 166 -23.29 -3.91 -42.10
CA GLN A 166 -23.89 -5.21 -41.81
C GLN A 166 -25.41 -5.17 -41.89
N ALA A 167 -26.06 -4.16 -41.31
CA ALA A 167 -27.51 -4.01 -41.35
C ALA A 167 -28.04 -3.80 -42.78
N GLN A 168 -27.31 -3.06 -43.62
CA GLN A 168 -27.63 -2.89 -45.04
C GLN A 168 -27.35 -4.17 -45.85
N SER A 169 -26.32 -4.94 -45.51
CA SER A 169 -26.07 -6.26 -46.13
C SER A 169 -27.17 -7.29 -45.80
N ILE A 170 -27.83 -7.15 -44.64
CA ILE A 170 -28.96 -8.01 -44.23
C ILE A 170 -30.26 -7.62 -44.96
N GLN A 171 -30.40 -6.37 -45.45
CA GLN A 171 -31.59 -5.90 -46.18
C GLN A 171 -31.57 -6.11 -47.70
N LEU A 172 -30.45 -6.53 -48.30
CA LEU A 172 -30.30 -6.64 -49.77
C LEU A 172 -30.12 -8.06 -50.33
N SER A 173 -30.42 -9.11 -49.56
CA SER A 173 -30.57 -10.45 -50.13
C SER A 173 -32.06 -10.76 -50.37
N PRO A 174 -32.50 -11.00 -51.61
CA PRO A 174 -33.85 -11.48 -51.87
C PRO A 174 -34.04 -12.81 -51.13
N VAL A 175 -35.21 -12.98 -50.52
CA VAL A 175 -35.68 -14.25 -49.97
C VAL A 175 -35.82 -15.23 -51.13
N GLU A 176 -34.78 -16.03 -51.38
CA GLU A 176 -34.97 -17.34 -51.99
C GLU A 176 -35.42 -18.28 -50.87
N GLU A 177 -36.70 -18.68 -50.93
CA GLU A 177 -37.24 -19.76 -50.12
C GLU A 177 -36.46 -21.05 -50.41
N GLU A 178 -35.46 -21.37 -49.58
CA GLU A 178 -34.87 -22.70 -49.56
C GLU A 178 -35.71 -23.68 -48.72
N PRO A 179 -35.76 -24.96 -49.11
CA PRO A 179 -36.79 -25.90 -48.67
C PRO A 179 -36.63 -26.29 -47.19
N GLN A 180 -37.76 -26.37 -46.49
CA GLN A 180 -37.88 -26.92 -45.14
C GLN A 180 -37.22 -28.30 -45.06
N GLY A 181 -36.04 -28.37 -44.44
CA GLY A 181 -35.34 -29.64 -44.20
C GLY A 181 -33.82 -29.58 -44.22
N ARG A 182 -33.20 -28.47 -44.64
CA ARG A 182 -31.74 -28.30 -44.56
C ARG A 182 -31.35 -27.44 -43.36
N ILE A 183 -30.50 -28.00 -42.51
CA ILE A 183 -29.86 -27.29 -41.40
C ILE A 183 -29.09 -26.08 -41.97
N SER A 184 -29.41 -24.88 -41.50
CA SER A 184 -28.85 -23.64 -42.04
C SER A 184 -27.38 -23.47 -41.67
N LYS A 185 -26.64 -22.66 -42.45
CA LYS A 185 -25.23 -22.35 -42.17
C LYS A 185 -25.04 -21.72 -40.80
N ALA A 186 -25.95 -20.81 -40.41
CA ALA A 186 -25.95 -20.18 -39.09
C ALA A 186 -26.14 -21.21 -37.96
N GLN A 187 -27.06 -22.18 -38.13
CA GLN A 187 -27.27 -23.26 -37.16
C GLN A 187 -26.01 -24.13 -37.00
N ARG A 188 -25.30 -24.42 -38.09
CA ARG A 188 -24.02 -25.16 -38.04
C ARG A 188 -22.92 -24.37 -37.33
N SER A 189 -22.79 -23.08 -37.62
CA SER A 189 -21.78 -22.22 -36.99
C SER A 189 -22.00 -22.10 -35.48
N LEU A 190 -23.25 -21.91 -35.03
CA LEU A 190 -23.60 -21.90 -33.62
C LEU A 190 -23.33 -23.25 -32.96
N PHE A 191 -23.64 -24.35 -33.65
CA PHE A 191 -23.36 -25.70 -33.14
C PHE A 191 -21.85 -25.96 -33.00
N SER A 192 -21.02 -25.53 -33.95
CA SER A 192 -19.55 -25.65 -33.85
C SER A 192 -18.98 -24.86 -32.67
N LEU A 193 -19.50 -23.65 -32.40
CA LEU A 193 -19.11 -22.86 -31.23
C LEU A 193 -19.50 -23.57 -29.92
N LEU A 194 -20.68 -24.16 -29.87
CA LEU A 194 -21.15 -24.92 -28.70
C LEU A 194 -20.27 -26.15 -28.45
N LEU A 195 -19.88 -26.88 -29.50
CA LEU A 195 -18.98 -28.02 -29.37
C LEU A 195 -17.59 -27.63 -28.86
N ASN A 196 -17.03 -26.51 -29.33
CA ASN A 196 -15.76 -26.00 -28.81
C ASN A 196 -15.84 -25.63 -27.32
N LYS A 197 -17.00 -25.17 -26.84
CA LYS A 197 -17.23 -24.88 -25.43
C LYS A 197 -17.31 -26.16 -24.59
N LEU A 198 -18.04 -27.16 -25.09
CA LEU A 198 -18.26 -28.43 -24.36
C LEU A 198 -17.05 -29.37 -24.40
N TYR A 199 -16.29 -29.33 -25.49
CA TYR A 199 -15.12 -30.19 -25.74
C TYR A 199 -13.92 -29.33 -26.18
N PRO A 200 -13.35 -28.52 -25.27
CA PRO A 200 -12.26 -27.60 -25.60
C PRO A 200 -10.95 -28.30 -26.00
N ASP A 201 -10.82 -29.58 -25.69
CA ASP A 201 -9.70 -30.44 -26.12
C ASP A 201 -9.88 -31.00 -27.54
N GLY A 202 -10.98 -30.66 -28.21
CA GLY A 202 -11.31 -31.07 -29.57
C GLY A 202 -11.73 -32.55 -29.71
N LYS A 203 -11.80 -33.30 -28.60
CA LYS A 203 -12.20 -34.72 -28.61
C LYS A 203 -13.71 -34.85 -28.54
N ILE A 204 -14.36 -34.56 -29.67
CA ILE A 204 -15.81 -34.66 -29.78
C ILE A 204 -16.24 -36.14 -29.71
N PRO A 205 -17.05 -36.55 -28.71
CA PRO A 205 -17.49 -37.93 -28.56
C PRO A 205 -18.57 -38.31 -29.60
N ASN A 206 -19.14 -39.51 -29.48
CA ASN A 206 -20.17 -39.97 -30.40
C ASN A 206 -21.45 -39.11 -30.32
N VAL A 207 -22.31 -39.22 -31.34
CA VAL A 207 -23.53 -38.41 -31.50
C VAL A 207 -24.47 -38.48 -30.28
N ASN A 208 -24.56 -39.65 -29.61
CA ASN A 208 -25.40 -39.80 -28.42
C ASN A 208 -24.84 -38.98 -27.25
N SER A 209 -23.54 -39.08 -26.99
CA SER A 209 -22.89 -38.31 -25.92
C SER A 209 -22.99 -36.80 -26.14
N VAL A 210 -22.87 -36.36 -27.39
CA VAL A 210 -23.05 -34.94 -27.75
C VAL A 210 -24.50 -34.50 -27.55
N LYS A 211 -25.46 -35.33 -27.95
CA LYS A 211 -26.89 -35.06 -27.75
C LYS A 211 -27.23 -34.93 -26.26
N ASP A 212 -26.74 -35.85 -25.44
CA ASP A 212 -27.03 -35.86 -24.00
C ASP A 212 -26.45 -34.61 -23.31
N ALA A 213 -25.19 -34.25 -23.62
CA ALA A 213 -24.56 -33.05 -23.09
C ALA A 213 -25.30 -31.76 -23.50
N ILE A 214 -25.74 -31.68 -24.76
CA ILE A 214 -26.49 -30.50 -25.24
C ILE A 214 -27.87 -30.44 -24.60
N ASN A 215 -28.58 -31.57 -24.49
CA ASN A 215 -29.89 -31.61 -23.85
C ASN A 215 -29.81 -31.30 -22.35
N GLU A 216 -28.73 -31.68 -21.67
CA GLU A 216 -28.50 -31.28 -20.28
C GLU A 216 -28.36 -29.76 -20.15
N GLU A 217 -27.59 -29.12 -21.04
CA GLU A 217 -27.45 -27.66 -21.06
C GLU A 217 -28.76 -26.95 -21.44
N LEU A 218 -29.53 -27.49 -22.38
CA LEU A 218 -30.84 -26.95 -22.75
C LEU A 218 -31.84 -27.07 -21.60
N ASN A 219 -31.82 -28.17 -20.84
CA ASN A 219 -32.68 -28.36 -19.69
C ASN A 219 -32.36 -27.37 -18.56
N LYS A 220 -31.07 -27.05 -18.34
CA LYS A 220 -30.65 -26.01 -17.37
C LYS A 220 -31.23 -24.64 -17.67
N ILE A 221 -31.52 -24.35 -18.94
CA ILE A 221 -32.12 -23.08 -19.39
C ILE A 221 -33.61 -23.20 -19.76
N GLY A 222 -34.25 -24.34 -19.45
CA GLY A 222 -35.68 -24.56 -19.65
C GLY A 222 -36.13 -24.73 -21.10
N LEU A 223 -35.22 -25.09 -22.01
CA LEU A 223 -35.52 -25.33 -23.42
C LEU A 223 -35.77 -26.81 -23.72
N SER A 224 -36.55 -27.06 -24.78
CA SER A 224 -36.92 -28.41 -25.23
C SER A 224 -35.71 -29.18 -25.77
N GLU A 225 -35.69 -30.48 -25.52
CA GLU A 225 -34.68 -31.39 -26.03
C GLU A 225 -34.57 -31.41 -27.55
N VAL A 226 -33.34 -31.56 -28.04
CA VAL A 226 -33.03 -31.69 -29.47
C VAL A 226 -33.01 -33.17 -29.88
N SER A 227 -33.58 -33.44 -31.05
CA SER A 227 -33.65 -34.80 -31.59
C SER A 227 -32.27 -35.33 -32.02
N TYR A 228 -32.09 -36.65 -31.94
CA TYR A 228 -30.87 -37.31 -32.43
C TYR A 228 -30.58 -37.01 -33.89
N ASN A 229 -31.62 -36.98 -34.74
CA ASN A 229 -31.48 -36.73 -36.17
C ASN A 229 -30.94 -35.32 -36.46
N THR A 230 -31.31 -34.34 -35.64
CA THR A 230 -30.81 -32.97 -35.74
C THR A 230 -29.33 -32.90 -35.40
N ILE A 231 -28.89 -33.52 -34.30
CA ILE A 231 -27.47 -33.57 -33.89
C ILE A 231 -26.64 -34.34 -34.92
N ALA A 232 -27.13 -35.49 -35.38
CA ALA A 232 -26.47 -36.28 -36.42
C ALA A 232 -26.31 -35.50 -37.75
N GLY A 233 -27.30 -34.69 -38.11
CA GLY A 233 -27.22 -33.83 -39.30
C GLY A 233 -26.22 -32.67 -39.16
N LEU A 234 -26.09 -32.14 -37.94
CA LEU A 234 -25.16 -31.06 -37.59
C LEU A 234 -23.69 -31.54 -37.54
N MET A 235 -23.45 -32.78 -37.11
CA MET A 235 -22.12 -33.38 -37.05
C MET A 235 -21.58 -33.88 -38.40
N LYS A 236 -22.43 -34.06 -39.42
CA LYS A 236 -21.98 -34.44 -40.77
C LYS A 236 -21.22 -33.27 -41.41
N LYS A 237 -19.97 -33.53 -41.83
CA LYS A 237 -19.17 -32.57 -42.61
C LYS A 237 -19.95 -32.14 -43.86
N PRO A 238 -19.91 -30.85 -44.24
CA PRO A 238 -20.51 -30.42 -45.50
C PRO A 238 -19.89 -31.21 -46.64
N LYS A 239 -20.72 -31.64 -47.60
CA LYS A 239 -20.21 -32.10 -48.90
C LYS A 239 -19.67 -30.90 -49.67
#